data_AF-A0A1B6HEN8-F1
#
_entry.id   AF-A0A1B6HEN8-F1
#
_cell.length_a   1.000
_cell.length_b   1.000
_cell.length_c   1.000
_cell.angle_alpha   90.00
_cell.angle_beta   90.00
_cell.angle_gamma   90.00
#
_symmetry.space_group_name_H-M   'P 1'
#
loop_
_entity.id
_entity.type
_entity.pdbx_description
1 polymer ?
#
loop_
_entity_poly.entity_id
_entity_poly.type
_entity_poly.pdbx_seq_one_letter_code
_entity_poly.pdbx_strand_id
1 'polypeptide(L)'
;MADPVPPTNQWDDVDLDSNPDEGGCEDPEPAYRYHGEYRRTAPPYVAGRGFIRYSSALQHLIPVRPRNKKKRETLGVDEAGLFSFITFSWLTKYMTRAYKKGTSMDDIPQVPPSDSCDYNAQRLEVMWQKEMAEKGPKAASLKRVVWRFVRTRALLSICVLSLNIVTSFISVAFIMRWLLEFAESPDAPASDGIKWALCLGVAELLRVVFYAGAWSISSRTAIRLRAACLTMLYRKVIRVHSLGDKTIGELVNMFASDSQRLYQMVVFGPMIISGPVSMSLGILYILWLLSPWALMGMLVFILFYPIQYGMSRLVGRYQAKVVSMADKRICLTSEILSSIKLIKMYAWEKCFTKTLFDLRDKELQFLQVAMYFQSLTVSVASTVPIVTAIVMFLTHIGMGYDITP
;
A
#
# COMPACT_ATOMS: atom_id res chain seq x y z
N MET A 1 -53.00 26.59 22.08
CA MET A 1 -53.90 25.51 21.64
C MET A 1 -53.32 24.98 20.34
N ALA A 2 -52.39 24.03 20.43
CA ALA A 2 -52.60 22.58 20.47
C ALA A 2 -52.44 22.00 19.05
N ASP A 3 -51.41 21.16 18.86
CA ASP A 3 -51.18 20.35 17.64
C ASP A 3 -52.32 19.35 17.41
N PRO A 4 -52.39 18.71 16.22
CA PRO A 4 -51.87 17.34 16.17
C PRO A 4 -51.19 16.91 14.85
N VAL A 5 -50.21 16.01 15.01
CA VAL A 5 -49.59 15.12 13.99
C VAL A 5 -50.55 13.97 13.62
N PRO A 6 -50.49 13.43 12.39
CA PRO A 6 -50.62 11.97 12.21
C PRO A 6 -49.77 11.41 11.03
N PRO A 7 -49.79 10.09 10.70
CA PRO A 7 -49.14 9.01 11.44
C PRO A 7 -48.20 8.15 10.57
N THR A 8 -47.37 7.36 11.25
CA THR A 8 -46.53 6.26 10.74
C THR A 8 -47.36 5.04 10.34
N ASN A 9 -47.06 4.43 9.17
CA ASN A 9 -47.61 3.13 8.78
C ASN A 9 -46.59 1.99 8.95
N GLN A 10 -47.00 1.03 9.77
CA GLN A 10 -46.59 -0.37 9.85
C GLN A 10 -46.69 -1.08 8.49
N TRP A 11 -45.81 -2.06 8.31
CA TRP A 11 -46.16 -3.34 7.70
C TRP A 11 -45.56 -4.42 8.60
N ASP A 12 -46.45 -5.14 9.27
CA ASP A 12 -46.23 -6.41 9.94
C ASP A 12 -46.33 -7.58 8.93
N ASP A 13 -46.01 -8.77 9.44
CA ASP A 13 -46.33 -10.13 8.97
C ASP A 13 -45.28 -10.84 8.07
N VAL A 14 -44.85 -12.09 8.30
CA VAL A 14 -45.25 -13.11 9.29
C VAL A 14 -44.15 -14.19 9.40
N ASP A 15 -44.07 -14.70 10.64
CA ASP A 15 -43.54 -15.91 11.28
C ASP A 15 -42.91 -17.10 10.53
N LEU A 16 -41.96 -17.73 11.24
CA LEU A 16 -41.96 -19.18 11.49
C LEU A 16 -41.52 -19.48 12.95
N ASP A 17 -42.52 -19.86 13.76
CA ASP A 17 -42.49 -20.68 14.99
C ASP A 17 -41.44 -21.83 14.98
N SER A 18 -41.00 -22.50 16.05
CA SER A 18 -41.09 -22.43 17.52
C SER A 18 -40.37 -23.72 18.02
N ASN A 19 -39.41 -23.66 18.97
CA ASN A 19 -39.42 -24.41 20.24
C ASN A 19 -38.13 -24.17 21.07
N PRO A 20 -38.19 -24.30 22.41
CA PRO A 20 -37.24 -23.76 23.38
C PRO A 20 -36.27 -24.81 23.93
N ASP A 21 -35.38 -24.32 24.81
CA ASP A 21 -34.53 -25.04 25.74
C ASP A 21 -33.32 -25.79 25.17
N GLU A 22 -32.17 -25.10 25.16
CA GLU A 22 -30.89 -25.73 25.51
C GLU A 22 -29.90 -24.68 26.05
N GLY A 23 -29.62 -24.77 27.35
CA GLY A 23 -28.30 -24.60 27.98
C GLY A 23 -27.51 -23.33 27.71
N GLY A 24 -27.45 -22.46 28.72
CA GLY A 24 -26.66 -21.23 28.77
C GLY A 24 -25.21 -21.34 28.28
N CYS A 25 -24.88 -20.38 27.41
CA CYS A 25 -23.57 -19.75 27.33
C CYS A 25 -23.87 -18.27 27.08
N GLU A 26 -23.87 -17.47 28.14
CA GLU A 26 -23.89 -16.01 28.02
C GLU A 26 -22.69 -15.58 27.18
N ASP A 27 -22.93 -15.12 25.95
CA ASP A 27 -21.95 -14.37 25.19
C ASP A 27 -21.56 -13.14 26.05
N PRO A 28 -20.26 -12.85 26.26
CA PRO A 28 -19.88 -11.72 27.09
C PRO A 28 -20.42 -10.43 26.47
N GLU A 29 -21.32 -9.77 27.21
CA GLU A 29 -21.90 -8.49 26.86
C GLU A 29 -20.78 -7.51 26.46
N PRO A 30 -20.82 -6.88 25.27
CA PRO A 30 -19.78 -5.95 24.89
C PRO A 30 -19.80 -4.76 25.85
N ALA A 31 -18.72 -4.57 26.61
CA ALA A 31 -18.53 -3.53 27.62
C ALA A 31 -18.50 -2.08 27.09
N TYR A 32 -19.14 -1.79 25.96
CA TYR A 32 -19.16 -0.47 25.33
C TYR A 32 -20.59 -0.04 25.03
N ARG A 33 -21.28 0.45 26.06
CA ARG A 33 -22.44 1.32 25.86
C ARG A 33 -21.92 2.69 25.43
N TYR A 34 -22.10 3.02 24.16
CA TYR A 34 -21.75 4.34 23.63
C TYR A 34 -22.68 5.38 24.26
N HIS A 35 -22.17 6.16 25.20
CA HIS A 35 -22.87 7.35 25.71
C HIS A 35 -22.65 8.51 24.74
N GLY A 36 -23.68 8.81 23.95
CA GLY A 36 -23.73 9.92 23.00
C GLY A 36 -24.43 9.50 21.72
N GLU A 37 -25.41 10.30 21.26
CA GLU A 37 -26.07 10.18 19.96
C GLU A 37 -25.09 10.49 18.81
N TYR A 38 -24.03 9.69 18.67
CA TYR A 38 -23.27 9.65 17.43
C TYR A 38 -24.12 8.86 16.43
N ARG A 39 -24.74 9.57 15.47
CA ARG A 39 -25.43 8.96 14.34
C ARG A 39 -24.43 8.03 13.65
N ARG A 40 -24.57 6.72 13.84
CA ARG A 40 -23.68 5.71 13.23
C ARG A 40 -23.67 5.92 11.71
N THR A 41 -22.55 6.38 11.17
CA THR A 41 -22.38 6.56 9.73
C THR A 41 -22.16 5.21 9.02
N ALA A 42 -21.70 4.19 9.76
CA ALA A 42 -21.47 2.84 9.28
C ALA A 42 -22.23 1.79 10.12
N PRO A 43 -22.71 0.70 9.50
CA PRO A 43 -23.36 -0.39 10.22
C PRO A 43 -22.39 -1.09 11.20
N PRO A 44 -22.90 -1.68 12.29
CA PRO A 44 -22.06 -2.41 13.23
C PRO A 44 -21.35 -3.57 12.53
N TYR A 45 -20.08 -3.80 12.90
CA TYR A 45 -19.33 -4.96 12.43
C TYR A 45 -19.95 -6.25 12.97
N VAL A 46 -20.42 -7.09 12.05
CA VAL A 46 -20.86 -8.46 12.34
C VAL A 46 -19.81 -9.43 11.80
N ALA A 47 -19.30 -10.30 12.67
CA ALA A 47 -18.31 -11.30 12.28
C ALA A 47 -18.97 -12.35 11.37
N GLY A 48 -18.72 -12.28 10.06
CA GLY A 48 -19.22 -13.28 9.12
C GLY A 48 -18.63 -14.67 9.37
N ARG A 49 -19.47 -15.71 9.35
CA ARG A 49 -19.06 -17.12 9.45
C ARG A 49 -18.66 -17.67 8.07
N GLY A 50 -17.66 -18.56 8.04
CA GLY A 50 -17.27 -19.29 6.83
C GLY A 50 -16.87 -18.40 5.64
N PHE A 51 -17.37 -18.74 4.45
CA PHE A 51 -17.13 -18.00 3.20
C PHE A 51 -17.97 -16.72 3.06
N ILE A 52 -19.04 -16.57 3.86
CA ILE A 52 -19.97 -15.44 3.78
C ILE A 52 -19.28 -14.11 4.08
N ARG A 53 -18.23 -14.12 4.92
CA ARG A 53 -17.39 -12.94 5.21
C ARG A 53 -16.64 -12.38 4.00
N TYR A 54 -16.51 -13.17 2.93
CA TYR A 54 -15.87 -12.76 1.68
C TYR A 54 -16.88 -12.38 0.59
N SER A 55 -18.19 -12.55 0.82
CA SER A 55 -19.23 -12.29 -0.17
C SER A 55 -19.10 -10.92 -0.85
N SER A 56 -18.89 -9.85 -0.08
CA SER A 56 -18.68 -8.50 -0.61
C SER A 56 -17.40 -8.37 -1.45
N ALA A 57 -16.33 -9.09 -1.09
CA ALA A 57 -15.09 -9.07 -1.86
C ALA A 57 -15.18 -9.91 -3.14
N LEU A 58 -15.89 -11.05 -3.08
CA LEU A 58 -16.13 -11.94 -4.21
C LEU A 58 -17.03 -11.31 -5.26
N GLN A 59 -17.86 -10.31 -4.91
CA GLN A 59 -18.64 -9.55 -5.88
C GLN A 59 -17.78 -8.83 -6.92
N HIS A 60 -16.52 -8.50 -6.60
CA HIS A 60 -15.59 -7.93 -7.58
C HIS A 60 -15.11 -8.95 -8.62
N LEU A 61 -15.32 -10.25 -8.43
CA LEU A 61 -14.99 -11.28 -9.43
C LEU A 61 -16.02 -11.34 -10.57
N ILE A 62 -17.18 -10.70 -10.40
CA ILE A 62 -18.21 -10.64 -11.44
C ILE A 62 -17.72 -9.68 -12.55
N PRO A 63 -17.63 -10.11 -13.83
CA PRO A 63 -16.94 -9.36 -14.87
C PRO A 63 -17.52 -7.96 -15.11
N VAL A 64 -18.84 -7.86 -15.27
CA VAL A 64 -19.56 -6.61 -15.49
C VAL A 64 -20.73 -6.52 -14.52
N ARG A 65 -20.80 -5.43 -13.76
CA ARG A 65 -21.90 -5.14 -12.83
C ARG A 65 -22.57 -3.83 -13.21
N PRO A 66 -23.88 -3.82 -13.49
CA PRO A 66 -24.59 -2.57 -13.72
C PRO A 66 -24.61 -1.75 -12.43
N ARG A 67 -24.20 -0.48 -12.54
CA ARG A 67 -24.12 0.44 -11.40
C ARG A 67 -25.51 0.78 -10.89
N ASN A 68 -25.71 0.72 -9.57
CA ASN A 68 -27.02 1.05 -8.99
C ASN A 68 -27.17 2.57 -8.91
N LYS A 69 -28.17 3.12 -9.62
CA LYS A 69 -28.41 4.58 -9.67
C LYS A 69 -28.77 5.18 -8.30
N LYS A 70 -29.24 4.38 -7.33
CA LYS A 70 -29.65 4.83 -5.99
C LYS A 70 -28.48 5.13 -5.04
N LYS A 71 -27.26 4.64 -5.28
CA LYS A 71 -26.06 4.85 -4.43
C LYS A 71 -25.10 5.90 -5.01
N ARG A 72 -25.63 7.06 -5.43
CA ARG A 72 -24.82 8.12 -6.07
C ARG A 72 -23.86 8.84 -5.12
N GLU A 73 -24.13 8.82 -3.82
CA GLU A 73 -23.39 9.57 -2.81
C GLU A 73 -22.08 8.90 -2.38
N THR A 74 -21.96 7.58 -2.56
CA THR A 74 -20.75 6.82 -2.19
C THR A 74 -19.86 6.56 -3.40
N LEU A 75 -18.56 6.40 -3.15
CA LEU A 75 -17.58 5.97 -4.15
C LEU A 75 -18.02 4.63 -4.77
N GLY A 76 -18.10 4.58 -6.09
CA GLY A 76 -18.62 3.41 -6.83
C GLY A 76 -17.73 2.17 -6.84
N VAL A 77 -16.74 2.08 -5.96
CA VAL A 77 -15.75 0.99 -5.93
C VAL A 77 -16.43 -0.34 -5.59
N ASP A 78 -17.29 -0.37 -4.57
CA ASP A 78 -17.97 -1.60 -4.12
C ASP A 78 -19.00 -2.12 -5.15
N GLU A 79 -19.39 -1.27 -6.12
CA GLU A 79 -20.26 -1.64 -7.24
C GLU A 79 -19.48 -2.01 -8.50
N ALA A 80 -18.17 -1.83 -8.52
CA ALA A 80 -17.34 -2.14 -9.68
C ALA A 80 -17.25 -3.67 -9.86
N GLY A 81 -17.61 -4.13 -11.06
CA GLY A 81 -17.24 -5.48 -11.53
C GLY A 81 -15.73 -5.59 -11.79
N LEU A 82 -15.26 -6.79 -12.10
CA LEU A 82 -13.84 -7.12 -12.24
C LEU A 82 -13.12 -6.17 -13.19
N PHE A 83 -13.65 -5.98 -14.40
CA PHE A 83 -13.01 -5.11 -15.40
C PHE A 83 -12.98 -3.66 -14.94
N SER A 84 -14.06 -3.17 -14.32
CA SER A 84 -14.11 -1.79 -13.83
C SER A 84 -13.19 -1.55 -12.65
N PHE A 85 -13.08 -2.53 -11.77
CA PHE A 85 -12.18 -2.51 -10.61
C PHE A 85 -10.71 -2.50 -11.03
N ILE A 86 -10.32 -3.34 -12.00
CA ILE A 86 -8.94 -3.47 -12.47
C ILE A 86 -8.52 -2.27 -13.33
N THR A 87 -9.38 -1.81 -14.23
CA THR A 87 -9.11 -0.64 -15.09
C THR A 87 -9.29 0.70 -14.38
N PHE A 88 -9.72 0.69 -13.13
CA PHE A 88 -10.11 1.88 -12.37
C PHE A 88 -11.15 2.78 -13.09
N SER A 89 -11.94 2.22 -14.03
CA SER A 89 -12.90 3.01 -14.82
C SER A 89 -14.03 3.62 -13.98
N TRP A 90 -14.30 3.08 -12.79
CA TRP A 90 -15.23 3.68 -11.84
C TRP A 90 -14.80 5.09 -11.40
N LEU A 91 -13.51 5.42 -11.48
CA LEU A 91 -12.94 6.73 -11.14
C LEU A 91 -13.09 7.75 -12.28
N THR A 92 -13.13 7.29 -13.54
CA THR A 92 -13.12 8.14 -14.74
C THR A 92 -14.19 9.24 -14.69
N LYS A 93 -15.42 8.91 -14.28
CA LYS A 93 -16.50 9.89 -14.16
C LYS A 93 -16.17 11.05 -13.22
N TYR A 94 -15.52 10.77 -12.10
CA TYR A 94 -15.14 11.79 -11.12
C TYR A 94 -14.00 12.65 -11.65
N MET A 95 -12.99 12.03 -12.29
CA MET A 95 -11.88 12.75 -12.92
C MET A 95 -12.33 13.65 -14.05
N THR A 96 -13.24 13.18 -14.92
CA THR A 96 -13.77 14.02 -16.01
C THR A 96 -14.61 15.18 -15.49
N ARG A 97 -15.39 14.98 -14.41
CA ARG A 97 -16.13 16.07 -13.77
C ARG A 97 -15.18 17.10 -13.16
N ALA A 98 -14.18 16.63 -12.42
CA ALA A 98 -13.15 17.47 -11.81
C ALA A 98 -12.40 18.31 -12.84
N TYR A 99 -11.99 17.70 -13.95
CA TYR A 99 -11.30 18.38 -15.04
C TYR A 99 -12.18 19.47 -15.70
N LYS A 100 -13.48 19.18 -15.90
CA LYS A 100 -14.38 20.10 -16.62
C LYS A 100 -14.94 21.24 -15.76
N LYS A 101 -15.19 21.00 -14.48
CA LYS A 101 -15.94 21.93 -13.62
C LYS A 101 -15.17 22.40 -12.38
N GLY A 102 -13.96 21.90 -12.17
CA GLY A 102 -13.32 21.94 -10.86
C GLY A 102 -14.00 20.99 -9.87
N THR A 103 -13.54 21.01 -8.63
CA THR A 103 -14.07 20.19 -7.53
C THR A 103 -14.26 21.03 -6.28
N SER A 104 -15.50 21.08 -5.77
CA SER A 104 -15.77 21.48 -4.39
C SER A 104 -15.69 20.27 -3.45
N MET A 105 -15.53 20.49 -2.14
CA MET A 105 -15.58 19.42 -1.13
C MET A 105 -16.91 18.65 -1.19
N ASP A 106 -18.00 19.32 -1.54
CA ASP A 106 -19.34 18.72 -1.65
C ASP A 106 -19.48 17.80 -2.88
N ASP A 107 -18.61 17.95 -3.89
CA ASP A 107 -18.62 17.10 -5.09
C ASP A 107 -17.89 15.77 -4.87
N ILE A 108 -17.17 15.63 -3.76
CA ILE A 108 -16.37 14.45 -3.45
C ILE A 108 -17.30 13.37 -2.86
N PRO A 109 -17.39 12.18 -3.47
CA PRO A 109 -18.26 11.14 -2.97
C PRO A 109 -17.75 10.60 -1.64
N GLN A 110 -18.68 10.17 -0.80
CA GLN A 110 -18.37 9.58 0.49
C GLN A 110 -17.67 8.23 0.33
N VAL A 111 -16.84 7.92 1.32
CA VAL A 111 -16.12 6.63 1.39
C VAL A 111 -17.13 5.49 1.54
N PRO A 112 -16.94 4.34 0.86
CA PRO A 112 -17.82 3.19 1.05
C PRO A 112 -17.87 2.74 2.52
N PRO A 113 -19.02 2.25 3.05
CA PRO A 113 -19.12 1.81 4.44
C PRO A 113 -18.09 0.73 4.83
N SER A 114 -17.71 -0.12 3.87
CA SER A 114 -16.69 -1.18 4.03
C SER A 114 -15.27 -0.63 4.25
N ASP A 115 -15.01 0.58 3.77
CA ASP A 115 -13.74 1.30 3.88
C ASP A 115 -13.78 2.39 4.97
N SER A 116 -14.92 2.59 5.62
CA SER A 116 -15.10 3.56 6.71
C SER A 116 -14.20 3.24 7.91
N CYS A 117 -13.81 4.30 8.62
CA CYS A 117 -12.97 4.18 9.81
C CYS A 117 -13.71 3.47 10.96
N ASP A 118 -15.00 3.77 11.17
CA ASP A 118 -15.81 3.17 12.24
C ASP A 118 -15.93 1.65 12.11
N TYR A 119 -16.28 1.17 10.91
CA TYR A 119 -16.41 -0.27 10.65
C TYR A 119 -15.08 -1.02 10.85
N ASN A 120 -13.99 -0.48 10.30
CA ASN A 120 -12.69 -1.12 10.39
C ASN A 120 -12.09 -1.04 11.80
N ALA A 121 -12.35 0.05 12.55
CA ALA A 121 -11.97 0.19 13.94
C ALA A 121 -12.69 -0.83 14.82
N GLN A 122 -14.02 -0.96 14.68
CA GLN A 122 -14.80 -1.95 15.44
C GLN A 122 -14.29 -3.38 15.16
N ARG A 123 -14.02 -3.70 13.89
CA ARG A 123 -13.44 -4.99 13.50
C ARG A 123 -12.08 -5.25 14.19
N LEU A 124 -11.20 -4.26 14.22
CA LEU A 124 -9.89 -4.38 14.87
C LEU A 124 -10.02 -4.48 16.40
N GLU A 125 -10.90 -3.68 17.00
CA GLU A 125 -11.20 -3.70 18.43
C GLU A 125 -11.73 -5.07 18.87
N VAL A 126 -12.67 -5.68 18.14
CA VAL A 126 -13.15 -7.04 18.45
C VAL A 126 -12.01 -8.06 18.44
N MET A 127 -11.09 -7.99 17.46
CA MET A 127 -9.93 -8.88 17.43
C MET A 127 -8.92 -8.59 18.55
N TRP A 128 -8.78 -7.32 18.96
CA TRP A 128 -7.96 -6.91 20.08
C TRP A 128 -8.51 -7.41 21.42
N GLN A 129 -9.82 -7.25 21.66
CA GLN A 129 -10.48 -7.76 22.86
C GLN A 129 -10.36 -9.28 22.95
N LYS A 130 -10.52 -9.99 21.83
CA LYS A 130 -10.32 -11.44 21.78
C LYS A 130 -8.88 -11.85 22.13
N GLU A 131 -7.86 -11.15 21.63
CA GLU A 131 -6.46 -11.40 22.03
C GLU A 131 -6.25 -11.13 23.52
N MET A 132 -6.81 -10.04 24.06
CA MET A 132 -6.69 -9.72 25.48
C MET A 132 -7.38 -10.75 26.37
N ALA A 133 -8.54 -11.27 25.97
CA ALA A 133 -9.24 -12.33 26.69
C ALA A 133 -8.46 -13.66 26.67
N GLU A 134 -7.90 -14.05 25.52
CA GLU A 134 -7.20 -15.34 25.36
C GLU A 134 -5.79 -15.34 25.98
N LYS A 135 -5.04 -14.23 25.89
CA LYS A 135 -3.62 -14.16 26.28
C LYS A 135 -3.40 -13.38 27.58
N GLY A 136 -4.39 -12.65 28.05
CA GLY A 136 -4.25 -11.69 29.14
C GLY A 136 -3.50 -10.41 28.73
N PRO A 137 -3.55 -9.37 29.58
CA PRO A 137 -3.03 -8.04 29.25
C PRO A 137 -1.51 -7.99 29.07
N LYS A 138 -0.75 -8.86 29.76
CA LYS A 138 0.72 -8.87 29.70
C LYS A 138 1.28 -9.56 28.45
N ALA A 139 0.54 -10.52 27.86
CA ALA A 139 1.01 -11.30 26.70
C ALA A 139 0.25 -10.99 25.39
N ALA A 140 -0.77 -10.12 25.44
CA ALA A 140 -1.48 -9.65 24.25
C ALA A 140 -0.55 -8.84 23.33
N SER A 141 -0.56 -9.16 22.04
CA SER A 141 0.32 -8.50 21.05
C SER A 141 -0.49 -7.83 19.94
N LEU A 142 -0.38 -6.49 19.86
CA LEU A 142 -1.01 -5.72 18.79
C LEU A 142 -0.49 -6.15 17.41
N LYS A 143 0.79 -6.50 17.31
CA LYS A 143 1.40 -7.00 16.06
C LYS A 143 0.68 -8.24 15.54
N ARG A 144 0.33 -9.18 16.43
CA ARG A 144 -0.41 -10.41 16.07
C ARG A 144 -1.82 -10.08 15.61
N VAL A 145 -2.51 -9.17 16.29
CA VAL A 145 -3.86 -8.73 15.92
C VAL A 145 -3.87 -8.02 14.58
N VAL A 146 -2.93 -7.11 14.35
CA VAL A 146 -2.74 -6.42 13.06
C VAL A 146 -2.46 -7.42 11.94
N TRP A 147 -1.58 -8.40 12.17
CA TRP A 147 -1.34 -9.47 11.20
C TRP A 147 -2.63 -10.26 10.89
N ARG A 148 -3.40 -10.66 11.91
CA ARG A 148 -4.70 -11.33 11.70
C ARG A 148 -5.70 -10.47 10.92
N PHE A 149 -5.68 -9.14 11.10
CA PHE A 149 -6.53 -8.20 10.37
C PHE A 149 -6.22 -8.19 8.86
N VAL A 150 -4.93 -8.21 8.49
CA VAL A 150 -4.49 -8.09 7.07
C VAL A 150 -4.21 -9.42 6.37
N ARG A 151 -3.89 -10.50 7.10
CA ARG A 151 -3.30 -11.74 6.54
C ARG A 151 -4.01 -12.30 5.32
N THR A 152 -5.34 -12.34 5.31
CA THR A 152 -6.11 -12.96 4.22
C THR A 152 -5.97 -12.18 2.92
N ARG A 153 -6.01 -10.84 2.99
CA ARG A 153 -5.86 -9.95 1.84
C ARG A 153 -4.39 -9.81 1.44
N ALA A 154 -3.49 -9.81 2.41
CA ALA A 154 -2.05 -9.81 2.16
C ALA A 154 -1.61 -11.07 1.41
N LEU A 155 -2.05 -12.25 1.84
CA LEU A 155 -1.78 -13.52 1.15
C LEU A 155 -2.37 -13.52 -0.27
N LEU A 156 -3.61 -13.06 -0.44
CA LEU A 156 -4.21 -12.92 -1.77
C LEU A 156 -3.38 -11.99 -2.67
N SER A 157 -2.93 -10.85 -2.14
CA SER A 157 -2.08 -9.94 -2.91
C SER A 157 -0.72 -10.53 -3.25
N ILE A 158 -0.12 -11.32 -2.36
CA ILE A 158 1.13 -12.05 -2.63
C ILE A 158 0.92 -13.07 -3.73
N CYS A 159 -0.18 -13.84 -3.69
CA CYS A 159 -0.52 -14.80 -4.74
C CYS A 159 -0.71 -14.11 -6.09
N VAL A 160 -1.51 -13.04 -6.16
CA VAL A 160 -1.74 -12.28 -7.41
C VAL A 160 -0.44 -11.65 -7.93
N LEU A 161 0.40 -11.12 -7.04
CA LEU A 161 1.71 -10.57 -7.44
C LEU A 161 2.68 -11.66 -7.90
N SER A 162 2.63 -12.85 -7.30
CA SER A 162 3.42 -14.00 -7.77
C SER A 162 2.97 -14.45 -9.17
N LEU A 163 1.65 -14.43 -9.45
CA LEU A 163 1.14 -14.68 -10.80
C LEU A 163 1.60 -13.61 -11.80
N ASN A 164 1.65 -12.35 -11.39
CA ASN A 164 2.25 -11.28 -12.20
C ASN A 164 3.72 -11.59 -12.54
N ILE A 165 4.54 -11.97 -11.56
CA ILE A 165 5.96 -12.32 -11.76
C ILE A 165 6.10 -13.53 -12.69
N VAL A 166 5.34 -14.60 -12.45
CA VAL A 166 5.37 -15.80 -13.29
C VAL A 166 4.95 -15.49 -14.72
N THR A 167 3.88 -14.71 -14.92
CA THR A 167 3.43 -14.33 -16.27
C THR A 167 4.45 -13.44 -16.98
N SER A 168 5.05 -12.49 -16.25
CA SER A 168 6.14 -11.65 -16.77
C SER A 168 7.34 -12.48 -17.17
N PHE A 169 7.67 -13.49 -16.36
CA PHE A 169 8.76 -14.40 -16.63
C PHE A 169 8.49 -15.22 -17.90
N ILE A 170 7.29 -15.81 -18.01
CA ILE A 170 6.91 -16.62 -19.18
C ILE A 170 6.91 -15.78 -20.47
N SER A 171 6.39 -14.56 -20.40
CA SER A 171 6.35 -13.60 -21.51
C SER A 171 7.75 -13.36 -22.10
N VAL A 172 8.72 -13.01 -21.25
CA VAL A 172 10.07 -12.64 -21.69
C VAL A 172 10.96 -13.87 -21.95
N ALA A 173 10.89 -14.91 -21.12
CA ALA A 173 11.79 -16.05 -21.21
C ALA A 173 11.44 -17.01 -22.37
N PHE A 174 10.16 -17.26 -22.59
CA PHE A 174 9.72 -18.27 -23.57
C PHE A 174 9.08 -17.63 -24.79
N ILE A 175 8.03 -16.80 -24.61
CA ILE A 175 7.26 -16.27 -25.75
C ILE A 175 8.12 -15.36 -26.62
N MET A 176 8.89 -14.45 -26.00
CA MET A 176 9.81 -13.58 -26.74
C MET A 176 10.91 -14.39 -27.45
N ARG A 177 11.44 -15.44 -26.79
CA ARG A 177 12.43 -16.32 -27.41
C ARG A 177 11.88 -17.02 -28.66
N TRP A 178 10.70 -17.62 -28.57
CA TRP A 178 10.06 -18.27 -29.73
C TRP A 178 9.71 -17.29 -30.84
N LEU A 179 9.36 -16.05 -30.50
CA LEU A 179 9.14 -14.99 -31.48
C LEU A 179 10.45 -14.59 -32.20
N LEU A 180 11.57 -14.56 -31.48
CA LEU A 180 12.89 -14.33 -32.06
C LEU A 180 13.34 -15.49 -32.96
N GLU A 181 13.17 -16.75 -32.52
CA GLU A 181 13.45 -17.93 -33.33
C GLU A 181 12.60 -17.95 -34.63
N PHE A 182 11.34 -17.50 -34.56
CA PHE A 182 10.52 -17.28 -35.74
C PHE A 182 11.08 -16.17 -36.65
N ALA A 183 11.56 -15.06 -36.08
CA ALA A 183 12.11 -13.96 -36.87
C ALA A 183 13.43 -14.32 -37.58
N GLU A 184 14.19 -15.28 -37.04
CA GLU A 184 15.42 -15.79 -37.62
C GLU A 184 15.19 -16.90 -38.67
N SER A 185 13.98 -17.48 -38.74
CA SER A 185 13.66 -18.57 -39.68
C SER A 185 12.95 -18.06 -40.95
N PRO A 186 13.63 -18.01 -42.11
CA PRO A 186 13.08 -17.43 -43.34
C PRO A 186 11.92 -18.22 -43.95
N ASP A 187 11.80 -19.51 -43.65
CA ASP A 187 10.79 -20.41 -44.24
C ASP A 187 9.55 -20.62 -43.35
N ALA A 188 9.48 -19.94 -42.19
CA ALA A 188 8.40 -20.15 -41.24
C ALA A 188 7.08 -19.49 -41.71
N PRO A 189 5.91 -20.16 -41.54
CA PRO A 189 4.64 -19.60 -41.98
C PRO A 189 4.24 -18.39 -41.13
N ALA A 190 3.74 -17.33 -41.77
CA ALA A 190 3.34 -16.08 -41.09
C ALA A 190 2.31 -16.28 -39.96
N SER A 191 1.52 -17.35 -40.01
CA SER A 191 0.58 -17.74 -38.95
C SER A 191 1.27 -17.99 -37.60
N ASP A 192 2.50 -18.50 -37.60
CA ASP A 192 3.25 -18.77 -36.37
C ASP A 192 3.76 -17.49 -35.71
N GLY A 193 4.22 -16.53 -36.50
CA GLY A 193 4.56 -15.19 -36.00
C GLY A 193 3.36 -14.48 -35.37
N ILE A 194 2.20 -14.52 -36.04
CA ILE A 194 0.95 -13.93 -35.52
C ILE A 194 0.53 -14.61 -34.21
N LYS A 195 0.64 -15.94 -34.13
CA LYS A 195 0.35 -16.72 -32.92
C LYS A 195 1.21 -16.26 -31.74
N TRP A 196 2.53 -16.18 -31.92
CA TRP A 196 3.44 -15.75 -30.84
C TRP A 196 3.26 -14.29 -30.46
N ALA A 197 3.03 -13.39 -31.42
CA ALA A 197 2.74 -11.99 -31.16
C ALA A 197 1.42 -11.80 -30.37
N LEU A 198 0.36 -12.55 -30.71
CA LEU A 198 -0.90 -12.52 -29.97
C LEU A 198 -0.72 -13.07 -28.55
N CYS A 199 -0.02 -14.20 -28.40
CA CYS A 199 0.30 -14.77 -27.10
C CYS A 199 1.08 -13.78 -26.22
N LEU A 200 2.06 -13.06 -26.80
CA LEU A 200 2.81 -12.02 -26.10
C LEU A 200 1.89 -10.89 -25.64
N GLY A 201 1.01 -10.41 -26.52
CA GLY A 201 0.02 -9.40 -26.18
C GLY A 201 -0.91 -9.82 -25.03
N VAL A 202 -1.42 -11.06 -25.07
CA VAL A 202 -2.26 -11.61 -23.99
C VAL A 202 -1.48 -11.75 -22.68
N ALA A 203 -0.24 -12.23 -22.72
CA ALA A 203 0.62 -12.36 -21.55
C ALA A 203 0.90 -11.00 -20.91
N GLU A 204 1.21 -9.98 -21.71
CA GLU A 204 1.42 -8.61 -21.22
C GLU A 204 0.15 -8.00 -20.62
N LEU A 205 -1.02 -8.23 -21.23
CA LEU A 205 -2.30 -7.80 -20.67
C LEU A 205 -2.57 -8.46 -19.32
N LEU A 206 -2.39 -9.78 -19.21
CA LEU A 206 -2.53 -10.51 -17.95
C LEU A 206 -1.54 -10.01 -16.89
N ARG A 207 -0.29 -9.75 -17.27
CA ARG A 207 0.74 -9.19 -16.39
C ARG A 207 0.27 -7.86 -15.80
N VAL A 208 -0.19 -6.92 -16.63
CA VAL A 208 -0.70 -5.61 -16.18
C VAL A 208 -1.92 -5.77 -15.27
N VAL A 209 -2.86 -6.65 -15.63
CA VAL A 209 -4.06 -6.95 -14.85
C VAL A 209 -3.72 -7.47 -13.44
N PHE A 210 -2.81 -8.43 -13.34
CA PHE A 210 -2.37 -8.95 -12.04
C PHE A 210 -1.62 -7.91 -11.21
N TYR A 211 -0.77 -7.09 -11.84
CA TYR A 211 -0.05 -6.02 -11.15
C TYR A 211 -1.02 -4.99 -10.56
N ALA A 212 -1.96 -4.48 -11.37
CA ALA A 212 -2.98 -3.54 -10.95
C ALA A 212 -3.88 -4.12 -9.85
N GLY A 213 -4.28 -5.39 -9.98
CA GLY A 213 -5.06 -6.11 -8.98
C GLY A 213 -4.34 -6.22 -7.63
N ALA A 214 -3.07 -6.64 -7.62
CA ALA A 214 -2.26 -6.72 -6.41
C ALA A 214 -2.09 -5.35 -5.75
N TRP A 215 -1.81 -4.30 -6.54
CA TRP A 215 -1.67 -2.93 -6.03
C TRP A 215 -2.99 -2.41 -5.42
N SER A 216 -4.12 -2.67 -6.07
CA SER A 216 -5.45 -2.27 -5.59
C SER A 216 -5.80 -2.97 -4.27
N ILE A 217 -5.59 -4.30 -4.18
CA ILE A 217 -5.85 -5.08 -2.97
C ILE A 217 -4.98 -4.59 -1.82
N SER A 218 -3.68 -4.37 -2.07
CA SER A 218 -2.72 -3.91 -1.06
C SER A 218 -3.04 -2.50 -0.57
N SER A 219 -3.31 -1.57 -1.50
CA SER A 219 -3.67 -0.19 -1.18
C SER A 219 -4.96 -0.11 -0.35
N ARG A 220 -6.03 -0.79 -0.75
CA ARG A 220 -7.28 -0.82 0.03
C ARG A 220 -7.07 -1.45 1.41
N THR A 221 -6.26 -2.51 1.51
CA THR A 221 -5.96 -3.16 2.79
C THR A 221 -5.17 -2.22 3.71
N ALA A 222 -4.22 -1.46 3.16
CA ALA A 222 -3.44 -0.47 3.89
C ALA A 222 -4.31 0.68 4.42
N ILE A 223 -5.23 1.22 3.60
CA ILE A 223 -6.18 2.25 4.03
C ILE A 223 -7.04 1.75 5.19
N ARG A 224 -7.63 0.57 5.06
CA ARG A 224 -8.49 -0.02 6.11
C ARG A 224 -7.74 -0.23 7.42
N LEU A 225 -6.51 -0.75 7.36
CA LEU A 225 -5.70 -0.95 8.57
C LEU A 225 -5.32 0.39 9.20
N ARG A 226 -4.84 1.35 8.39
CA ARG A 226 -4.46 2.69 8.87
C ARG A 226 -5.64 3.37 9.56
N ALA A 227 -6.80 3.38 8.92
CA ALA A 227 -8.02 3.96 9.48
C ALA A 227 -8.40 3.29 10.83
N ALA A 228 -8.38 1.96 10.89
CA ALA A 228 -8.68 1.23 12.12
C ALA A 228 -7.71 1.58 13.26
N CYS A 229 -6.40 1.57 12.99
CA CYS A 229 -5.38 1.88 13.99
C CYS A 229 -5.49 3.33 14.48
N LEU A 230 -5.70 4.29 13.57
CA LEU A 230 -5.82 5.70 13.94
C LEU A 230 -7.07 5.98 14.76
N THR A 231 -8.22 5.39 14.40
CA THR A 231 -9.45 5.53 15.17
C THR A 231 -9.34 4.87 16.55
N MET A 232 -8.75 3.68 16.64
CA MET A 232 -8.50 3.01 17.92
C MET A 232 -7.54 3.83 18.80
N LEU A 233 -6.48 4.40 18.21
CA LEU A 233 -5.55 5.29 18.91
C LEU A 233 -6.25 6.56 19.40
N TYR A 234 -7.01 7.23 18.54
CA TYR A 234 -7.79 8.42 18.90
C TYR A 234 -8.74 8.15 20.07
N ARG A 235 -9.52 7.06 19.98
CA ARG A 235 -10.43 6.61 21.03
C ARG A 235 -9.71 6.28 22.34
N LYS A 236 -8.45 5.82 22.28
CA LYS A 236 -7.64 5.56 23.46
C LYS A 236 -7.14 6.87 24.08
N VAL A 237 -6.63 7.79 23.28
CA VAL A 237 -6.09 9.09 23.74
C VAL A 237 -7.16 9.89 24.49
N ILE A 238 -8.37 10.00 23.95
CA ILE A 238 -9.46 10.77 24.58
C ILE A 238 -9.94 10.16 25.92
N ARG A 239 -9.62 8.89 26.19
CA ARG A 239 -10.02 8.16 27.40
C ARG A 239 -8.90 8.07 28.44
N VAL A 240 -7.67 8.36 28.06
CA VAL A 240 -6.51 8.26 28.95
C VAL A 240 -6.39 9.56 29.76
N HIS A 241 -6.26 9.46 31.08
CA HIS A 241 -6.20 10.62 31.98
C HIS A 241 -4.87 11.38 31.88
N SER A 242 -3.76 10.69 31.63
CA SER A 242 -2.44 11.28 31.43
C SER A 242 -1.66 10.49 30.39
N LEU A 243 -0.94 11.19 29.51
CA LEU A 243 -0.07 10.60 28.49
C LEU A 243 1.16 9.88 29.11
N GLY A 244 1.36 9.97 30.43
CA GLY A 244 2.52 9.42 31.12
C GLY A 244 3.79 10.08 30.62
N ASP A 245 4.76 9.27 30.20
CA ASP A 245 6.05 9.74 29.66
C ASP A 245 5.97 10.20 28.20
N LYS A 246 4.78 10.17 27.58
CA LYS A 246 4.60 10.52 26.16
C LYS A 246 4.28 12.00 25.96
N THR A 247 5.00 12.62 25.03
CA THR A 247 4.77 14.01 24.64
C THR A 247 3.63 14.13 23.61
N ILE A 248 3.01 15.30 23.53
CA ILE A 248 2.03 15.61 22.45
C ILE A 248 2.69 15.47 21.07
N GLY A 249 3.97 15.83 20.94
CA GLY A 249 4.73 15.67 19.70
C GLY A 249 4.90 14.21 19.25
N GLU A 250 5.19 13.30 20.20
CA GLU A 250 5.21 11.86 19.90
C GLU A 250 3.83 11.36 19.45
N LEU A 251 2.75 11.84 20.07
CA LEU A 251 1.40 11.48 19.66
C LEU A 251 1.09 11.96 18.22
N VAL A 252 1.45 13.20 17.90
CA VAL A 252 1.30 13.75 16.53
C VAL A 252 2.10 12.92 15.52
N ASN A 253 3.32 12.48 15.88
CA ASN A 253 4.12 11.60 15.04
C ASN A 253 3.45 10.24 14.81
N MET A 254 2.78 9.67 15.82
CA MET A 254 2.00 8.44 15.66
C MET A 254 0.86 8.61 14.64
N PHE A 255 0.13 9.72 14.69
CA PHE A 255 -0.95 10.02 13.75
C PHE A 255 -0.45 10.31 12.33
N ALA A 256 0.69 11.00 12.19
CA ALA A 256 1.21 11.43 10.90
C ALA A 256 2.22 10.43 10.31
N SER A 257 3.44 10.41 10.83
CA SER A 257 4.58 9.70 10.25
C SER A 257 4.47 8.18 10.40
N ASP A 258 4.15 7.68 11.60
CA ASP A 258 4.11 6.23 11.83
C ASP A 258 2.91 5.57 11.15
N SER A 259 1.77 6.25 11.08
CA SER A 259 0.60 5.77 10.33
C SER A 259 0.88 5.68 8.82
N GLN A 260 1.69 6.60 8.28
CA GLN A 260 2.13 6.56 6.89
C GLN A 260 3.12 5.40 6.64
N ARG A 261 4.05 5.15 7.57
CA ARG A 261 4.96 4.00 7.50
C ARG A 261 4.18 2.69 7.54
N LEU A 262 3.18 2.57 8.42
CA LEU A 262 2.30 1.40 8.49
C LEU A 262 1.57 1.18 7.16
N TYR A 263 1.06 2.26 6.56
CA TYR A 263 0.44 2.19 5.23
C TYR A 263 1.42 1.65 4.19
N GLN A 264 2.62 2.23 4.10
CA GLN A 264 3.64 1.80 3.14
C GLN A 264 4.05 0.34 3.34
N MET A 265 4.19 -0.11 4.59
CA MET A 265 4.53 -1.51 4.89
C MET A 265 3.47 -2.49 4.36
N VAL A 266 2.18 -2.15 4.44
CA VAL A 266 1.12 -3.01 3.90
C VAL A 266 1.05 -2.93 2.38
N VAL A 267 1.30 -1.76 1.78
CA VAL A 267 1.30 -1.58 0.32
C VAL A 267 2.45 -2.33 -0.35
N PHE A 268 3.67 -2.14 0.15
CA PHE A 268 4.89 -2.69 -0.47
C PHE A 268 5.30 -4.06 0.09
N GLY A 269 4.75 -4.48 1.23
CA GLY A 269 5.06 -5.77 1.86
C GLY A 269 4.95 -6.98 0.93
N PRO A 270 3.87 -7.13 0.14
CA PRO A 270 3.75 -8.22 -0.83
C PRO A 270 4.88 -8.27 -1.86
N MET A 271 5.42 -7.12 -2.27
CA MET A 271 6.52 -7.04 -3.23
C MET A 271 7.81 -7.63 -2.66
N ILE A 272 8.10 -7.36 -1.39
CA ILE A 272 9.27 -7.92 -0.69
C ILE A 272 9.14 -9.46 -0.60
N ILE A 273 7.95 -9.96 -0.26
CA ILE A 273 7.71 -11.40 -0.11
C ILE A 273 7.70 -12.13 -1.45
N SER A 274 7.34 -11.46 -2.54
CA SER A 274 7.32 -12.05 -3.88
C SER A 274 8.70 -12.04 -4.56
N GLY A 275 9.67 -11.28 -4.04
CA GLY A 275 11.05 -11.21 -4.55
C GLY A 275 11.76 -12.57 -4.66
N PRO A 276 11.71 -13.45 -3.64
CA PRO A 276 12.24 -14.81 -3.72
C PRO A 276 11.68 -15.65 -4.86
N VAL A 277 10.39 -15.48 -5.21
CA VAL A 277 9.78 -16.18 -6.36
C VAL A 277 10.48 -15.76 -7.65
N SER A 278 10.64 -14.44 -7.86
CA SER A 278 11.36 -13.91 -9.02
C SER A 278 12.80 -14.41 -9.11
N MET A 279 13.51 -14.45 -7.97
CA MET A 279 14.89 -14.93 -7.91
C MET A 279 14.98 -16.42 -8.25
N SER A 280 14.08 -17.24 -7.69
CA SER A 280 14.05 -18.68 -7.95
C SER A 280 13.79 -19.00 -9.43
N LEU A 281 12.85 -18.32 -10.08
CA LEU A 281 12.58 -18.47 -11.51
C LEU A 281 13.80 -18.11 -12.36
N GLY A 282 14.48 -17.02 -12.02
CA GLY A 282 15.72 -16.63 -12.68
C GLY A 282 16.83 -17.68 -12.55
N ILE A 283 17.04 -18.24 -11.35
CA ILE A 283 18.04 -19.30 -11.11
C ILE A 283 17.72 -20.53 -11.96
N LEU A 284 16.48 -21.00 -11.87
CA LEU A 284 16.05 -22.21 -12.57
C LEU A 284 16.19 -22.06 -14.09
N TYR A 285 15.87 -20.89 -14.63
CA TYR A 285 16.00 -20.64 -16.06
C TYR A 285 17.44 -20.51 -16.53
N ILE A 286 18.31 -19.85 -15.75
CA ILE A 286 19.74 -19.80 -16.07
C ILE A 286 20.34 -21.20 -16.06
N LEU A 287 19.97 -22.05 -15.09
CA LEU A 287 20.41 -23.45 -15.05
C LEU A 287 19.87 -24.31 -16.19
N TRP A 288 18.71 -23.96 -16.74
CA TRP A 288 18.10 -24.67 -17.86
C TRP A 288 18.68 -24.23 -19.21
N LEU A 289 18.96 -22.93 -19.38
CA LEU A 289 19.40 -22.35 -20.65
C LEU A 289 20.93 -22.30 -20.77
N LEU A 290 21.63 -21.95 -19.70
CA LEU A 290 23.07 -21.74 -19.66
C LEU A 290 23.74 -22.77 -18.74
N SER A 291 25.07 -22.77 -18.75
CA SER A 291 25.89 -23.55 -17.84
C SER A 291 25.65 -23.16 -16.37
N PRO A 292 25.80 -24.08 -15.40
CA PRO A 292 25.78 -23.75 -13.97
C PRO A 292 26.74 -22.61 -13.56
N TRP A 293 27.82 -22.42 -14.31
CA TRP A 293 28.80 -21.34 -14.11
C TRP A 293 28.25 -19.95 -14.45
N ALA A 294 27.15 -19.85 -15.20
CA ALA A 294 26.44 -18.60 -15.46
C ALA A 294 25.80 -18.01 -14.18
N LEU A 295 25.63 -18.81 -13.12
CA LEU A 295 25.19 -18.34 -11.81
C LEU A 295 26.16 -17.34 -11.16
N MET A 296 27.40 -17.22 -11.65
CA MET A 296 28.34 -16.18 -11.22
C MET A 296 27.79 -14.77 -11.45
N GLY A 297 27.03 -14.55 -12.54
CA GLY A 297 26.34 -13.26 -12.75
C GLY A 297 25.34 -12.96 -11.63
N MET A 298 24.65 -13.99 -11.14
CA MET A 298 23.69 -13.85 -10.04
C MET A 298 24.38 -13.65 -8.69
N LEU A 299 25.54 -14.27 -8.48
CA LEU A 299 26.39 -13.98 -7.31
C LEU A 299 26.79 -12.50 -7.29
N VAL A 300 27.23 -11.96 -8.43
CA VAL A 300 27.55 -10.53 -8.56
C VAL A 300 26.32 -9.66 -8.24
N PHE A 301 25.14 -10.02 -8.76
CA PHE A 301 23.89 -9.33 -8.44
C PHE A 301 23.60 -9.30 -6.93
N ILE A 302 23.80 -10.43 -6.23
CA ILE A 302 23.62 -10.52 -4.78
C ILE A 302 24.63 -9.63 -4.03
N LEU A 303 25.89 -9.57 -4.49
CA LEU A 303 26.94 -8.73 -3.89
C LEU A 303 26.67 -7.22 -4.04
N PHE A 304 25.86 -6.81 -5.02
CA PHE A 304 25.46 -5.40 -5.16
C PHE A 304 24.42 -4.94 -4.13
N TYR A 305 23.59 -5.84 -3.58
CA TYR A 305 22.62 -5.49 -2.54
C TYR A 305 23.23 -4.83 -1.28
N PRO A 306 24.29 -5.36 -0.64
CA PRO A 306 24.88 -4.70 0.52
C PRO A 306 25.49 -3.34 0.18
N ILE A 307 26.04 -3.17 -1.03
CA ILE A 307 26.55 -1.88 -1.53
C ILE A 307 25.38 -0.89 -1.63
N GLN A 308 24.30 -1.27 -2.31
CA GLN A 308 23.11 -0.44 -2.48
C GLN A 308 22.44 -0.09 -1.14
N TYR A 309 22.43 -1.03 -0.20
CA TYR A 309 21.95 -0.80 1.17
C TYR A 309 22.85 0.17 1.95
N GLY A 310 24.16 0.03 1.84
CA GLY A 310 25.13 0.95 2.45
C GLY A 310 24.98 2.38 1.92
N MET A 311 24.84 2.53 0.61
CA MET A 311 24.58 3.83 -0.04
C MET A 311 23.23 4.43 0.43
N SER A 312 22.18 3.62 0.46
CA SER A 312 20.86 4.05 0.96
C SER A 312 20.90 4.51 2.42
N ARG A 313 21.68 3.84 3.27
CA ARG A 313 21.93 4.26 4.65
C ARG A 313 22.67 5.60 4.73
N LEU A 314 23.63 5.85 3.85
CA LEU A 314 24.33 7.14 3.78
C LEU A 314 23.38 8.26 3.36
N VAL A 315 22.56 8.04 2.33
CA VAL A 315 21.51 8.98 1.92
C VAL A 315 20.63 9.36 3.12
N GLY A 316 20.11 8.36 3.84
CA GLY A 316 19.28 8.60 5.03
C GLY A 316 20.00 9.38 6.14
N ARG A 317 21.28 9.09 6.40
CA ARG A 317 22.09 9.82 7.41
C ARG A 317 22.28 11.29 7.05
N TYR A 318 22.62 11.61 5.79
CA TYR A 318 22.80 12.99 5.37
C TYR A 318 21.46 13.72 5.26
N GLN A 319 20.41 13.05 4.81
CA GLN A 319 19.06 13.64 4.77
C GLN A 319 18.55 14.00 6.17
N ALA A 320 18.87 13.21 7.20
CA ALA A 320 18.59 13.57 8.59
C ALA A 320 19.33 14.85 9.03
N LYS A 321 20.59 15.03 8.61
CA LYS A 321 21.34 16.27 8.86
C LYS A 321 20.74 17.48 8.14
N VAL A 322 20.28 17.30 6.90
CA VAL A 322 19.56 18.34 6.13
C VAL A 322 18.32 18.78 6.88
N VAL A 323 17.47 17.83 7.31
CA VAL A 323 16.26 18.13 8.08
C VAL A 323 16.59 18.89 9.36
N SER A 324 17.64 18.49 10.09
CA SER A 324 18.07 19.19 11.31
C SER A 324 18.55 20.62 11.04
N MET A 325 19.31 20.88 9.97
CA MET A 325 19.74 22.24 9.62
C MET A 325 18.57 23.10 9.12
N ALA A 326 17.68 22.51 8.32
CA ALA A 326 16.49 23.18 7.82
C ALA A 326 15.58 23.62 8.97
N ASP A 327 15.40 22.78 9.99
CA ASP A 327 14.60 23.09 11.19
C ASP A 327 15.17 24.31 11.95
N LYS A 328 16.49 24.34 12.18
CA LYS A 328 17.17 25.50 12.78
C LYS A 328 16.97 26.78 11.95
N ARG A 329 17.09 26.68 10.62
CA ARG A 329 16.88 27.81 9.71
C ARG A 329 15.44 28.32 9.77
N ILE A 330 14.45 27.43 9.80
CA ILE A 330 13.02 27.77 9.88
C ILE A 330 12.71 28.43 11.23
N CYS A 331 13.23 27.90 12.33
CA CYS A 331 13.08 28.49 13.67
C CYS A 331 13.65 29.93 13.72
N LEU A 332 14.90 30.11 13.26
CA LEU A 332 15.52 31.43 13.21
C LEU A 332 14.73 32.41 12.32
N THR A 333 14.22 31.93 11.18
CA THR A 333 13.38 32.76 10.29
C THR A 333 12.11 33.21 11.02
N SER A 334 11.48 32.31 11.79
CA SER A 334 10.29 32.63 12.58
C SER A 334 10.58 33.65 13.69
N GLU A 335 11.73 33.55 14.37
CA GLU A 335 12.17 34.50 15.40
C GLU A 335 12.43 35.90 14.81
N ILE A 336 13.09 35.96 13.65
CA ILE A 336 13.35 37.22 12.92
C ILE A 336 12.03 37.90 12.54
N LEU A 337 11.08 37.15 11.98
CA LEU A 337 9.77 37.70 11.61
C LEU A 337 8.98 38.20 12.82
N SER A 338 9.03 37.46 13.94
CA SER A 338 8.36 37.85 15.18
C SER A 338 8.96 39.12 15.79
N SER A 339 10.27 39.33 15.64
CA SER A 339 11.02 40.45 16.23
C SER A 339 11.42 41.53 15.22
N ILE A 340 10.77 41.58 14.05
CA ILE A 340 11.25 42.38 12.90
C ILE A 340 11.34 43.89 13.19
N LYS A 341 10.43 44.42 14.02
CA LYS A 341 10.41 45.84 14.38
C LYS A 341 11.66 46.25 15.18
N LEU A 342 12.07 45.41 16.14
CA LEU A 342 13.29 45.64 16.92
C LEU A 342 14.54 45.53 16.04
N ILE A 343 14.61 44.49 15.21
CA ILE A 343 15.75 44.27 14.30
C ILE A 343 15.96 45.49 13.40
N LYS A 344 14.88 46.07 12.84
CA LYS A 344 14.97 47.30 12.03
C LYS A 344 15.34 48.54 12.85
N MET A 345 14.80 48.69 14.05
CA MET A 345 15.11 49.82 14.94
C MET A 345 16.61 49.88 15.29
N TYR A 346 17.25 48.72 15.45
CA TYR A 346 18.68 48.61 15.75
C TYR A 346 19.57 48.39 14.52
N ALA A 347 19.01 48.41 13.30
CA ALA A 347 19.72 48.14 12.04
C ALA A 347 20.53 46.82 12.04
N TRP A 348 19.96 45.77 12.66
CA TRP A 348 20.60 44.44 12.80
C TRP A 348 20.36 43.52 11.60
N GLU A 349 19.74 43.99 10.51
CA GLU A 349 19.30 43.13 9.41
C GLU A 349 20.45 42.34 8.79
N LYS A 350 21.61 43.00 8.59
CA LYS A 350 22.78 42.35 7.98
C LYS A 350 23.35 41.22 8.85
N CYS A 351 23.31 41.39 10.17
CA CYS A 351 23.82 40.38 11.11
C CYS A 351 22.96 39.11 11.05
N PHE A 352 21.64 39.25 11.24
CA PHE A 352 20.71 38.13 11.17
C PHE A 352 20.67 37.47 9.80
N THR A 353 20.74 38.26 8.73
CA THR A 353 20.78 37.75 7.36
C THR A 353 22.02 36.89 7.13
N LYS A 354 23.20 37.32 7.61
CA LYS A 354 24.42 36.53 7.51
C LYS A 354 24.30 35.19 8.24
N THR A 355 23.79 35.19 9.48
CA THR A 355 23.57 33.95 10.24
C THR A 355 22.60 33.00 9.54
N LEU A 356 21.55 33.54 8.90
CA LEU A 356 20.59 32.75 8.12
C LEU A 356 21.25 32.11 6.88
N PHE A 357 22.09 32.86 6.16
CA PHE A 357 22.84 32.33 5.02
C PHE A 357 23.88 31.28 5.45
N ASP A 358 24.58 31.47 6.57
CA ASP A 358 25.51 30.46 7.10
C ASP A 358 24.81 29.13 7.42
N LEU A 359 23.57 29.17 7.92
CA LEU A 359 22.73 27.97 8.10
C LEU A 359 22.32 27.36 6.76
N ARG A 360 21.94 28.20 5.80
CA ARG A 360 21.55 27.77 4.45
C ARG A 360 22.70 27.09 3.72
N ASP A 361 23.92 27.60 3.83
CA ASP A 361 25.10 27.02 3.19
C ASP A 361 25.42 25.63 3.75
N LYS A 362 25.33 25.46 5.08
CA LYS A 362 25.47 24.14 5.73
C LYS A 362 24.36 23.18 5.31
N GLU A 363 23.12 23.65 5.23
CA GLU A 363 21.98 22.87 4.73
C GLU A 363 22.25 22.39 3.29
N LEU A 364 22.70 23.29 2.41
CA LEU A 364 23.01 22.99 1.00
C LEU A 364 24.18 22.02 0.87
N GLN A 365 25.23 22.15 1.67
CA GLN A 365 26.36 21.21 1.66
C GLN A 365 25.91 19.79 2.00
N PHE A 366 25.11 19.60 3.05
CA PHE A 366 24.59 18.27 3.38
C PHE A 366 23.60 17.75 2.34
N LEU A 367 22.78 18.64 1.77
CA LEU A 367 21.83 18.29 0.72
C LEU A 367 22.56 17.82 -0.53
N GLN A 368 23.60 18.53 -0.95
CA GLN A 368 24.40 18.19 -2.12
C GLN A 368 25.04 16.80 -1.94
N VAL A 369 25.63 16.52 -0.77
CA VAL A 369 26.20 15.19 -0.47
C VAL A 369 25.12 14.10 -0.49
N ALA A 370 23.94 14.35 0.12
CA ALA A 370 22.83 13.39 0.08
C ALA A 370 22.38 13.10 -1.36
N MET A 371 22.25 14.13 -2.18
CA MET A 371 21.85 14.01 -3.59
C MET A 371 22.90 13.29 -4.43
N TYR A 372 24.20 13.50 -4.18
CA TYR A 372 25.24 12.71 -4.85
C TYR A 372 25.09 11.22 -4.56
N PHE A 373 24.93 10.83 -3.28
CA PHE A 373 24.70 9.42 -2.92
C PHE A 373 23.38 8.88 -3.48
N GLN A 374 22.34 9.69 -3.54
CA GLN A 374 21.05 9.30 -4.12
C GLN A 374 21.19 9.05 -5.63
N SER A 375 21.83 9.96 -6.36
CA SER A 375 22.12 9.79 -7.79
C SER A 375 22.96 8.54 -8.03
N LEU A 376 24.03 8.33 -7.24
CA LEU A 376 24.82 7.10 -7.32
C LEU A 376 23.97 5.84 -7.09
N THR A 377 23.04 5.86 -6.13
CA THR A 377 22.17 4.71 -5.84
C THR A 377 21.27 4.36 -7.02
N VAL A 378 20.70 5.37 -7.68
CA VAL A 378 19.86 5.20 -8.87
C VAL A 378 20.69 4.73 -10.08
N SER A 379 21.87 5.29 -10.27
CA SER A 379 22.78 4.90 -11.35
C SER A 379 23.25 3.45 -11.20
N VAL A 380 23.71 3.06 -10.00
CA VAL A 380 24.15 1.68 -9.71
C VAL A 380 23.01 0.70 -9.99
N ALA A 381 21.78 1.00 -9.53
CA ALA A 381 20.63 0.13 -9.78
C ALA A 381 20.36 -0.13 -11.28
N SER A 382 20.67 0.83 -12.15
CA SER A 382 20.50 0.71 -13.61
C SER A 382 21.68 0.01 -14.30
N THR A 383 22.89 0.14 -13.75
CA THR A 383 24.12 -0.47 -14.31
C THR A 383 24.28 -1.93 -13.90
N VAL A 384 23.79 -2.32 -12.73
CA VAL A 384 23.93 -3.69 -12.19
C VAL A 384 23.47 -4.79 -13.16
N PRO A 385 22.29 -4.72 -13.81
CA PRO A 385 21.88 -5.74 -14.77
C PRO A 385 22.87 -5.94 -15.93
N ILE A 386 23.50 -4.85 -16.41
CA ILE A 386 24.48 -4.89 -17.50
C ILE A 386 25.75 -5.61 -17.04
N VAL A 387 26.29 -5.24 -15.87
CA VAL A 387 27.49 -5.88 -15.30
C VAL A 387 27.23 -7.36 -15.02
N THR A 388 26.08 -7.69 -14.45
CA THR A 388 25.65 -9.08 -14.21
C THR A 388 25.57 -9.88 -15.51
N ALA A 389 25.00 -9.32 -16.59
CA ALA A 389 24.93 -9.98 -17.88
C ALA A 389 26.32 -10.22 -18.48
N ILE A 390 27.22 -9.23 -18.44
CA ILE A 390 28.60 -9.37 -18.92
C ILE A 390 29.31 -10.50 -18.19
N VAL A 391 29.27 -10.52 -16.85
CA VAL A 391 29.91 -11.57 -16.05
C VAL A 391 29.30 -12.94 -16.39
N MET A 392 27.97 -13.03 -16.50
CA MET A 392 27.27 -14.26 -16.86
C MET A 392 27.73 -14.84 -18.20
N PHE A 393 27.80 -14.02 -19.26
CA PHE A 393 28.24 -14.48 -20.58
C PHE A 393 29.72 -14.81 -20.61
N LEU A 394 30.58 -14.00 -19.97
CA LEU A 394 32.03 -14.28 -19.91
C LEU A 394 32.34 -15.58 -19.17
N THR A 395 31.63 -15.89 -18.07
CA THR A 395 31.85 -17.15 -17.35
C THR A 395 31.30 -18.35 -18.10
N HIS A 396 30.21 -18.20 -18.86
CA HIS A 396 29.67 -19.23 -19.74
C HIS A 396 30.65 -19.59 -20.86
N ILE A 397 31.12 -18.58 -21.61
CA ILE A 397 32.08 -18.76 -22.72
C ILE A 397 33.44 -19.24 -22.21
N GLY A 398 33.93 -18.66 -21.11
CA GLY A 398 35.23 -19.00 -20.53
C GLY A 398 35.33 -20.46 -20.06
N MET A 399 34.19 -21.11 -19.81
CA MET A 399 34.12 -22.53 -19.46
C MET A 399 33.91 -23.43 -20.70
N GLY A 400 33.99 -22.87 -21.90
CA GLY A 400 33.92 -23.61 -23.17
C GLY A 400 32.50 -23.93 -23.65
N TYR A 401 31.48 -23.22 -23.15
CA TYR A 401 30.10 -23.40 -23.61
C TYR A 401 29.74 -22.38 -24.71
N ASP A 402 29.04 -22.83 -25.75
CA ASP A 402 28.58 -21.98 -26.83
C ASP A 402 27.36 -21.14 -26.43
N ILE A 403 27.26 -19.94 -27.03
CA ILE A 403 26.20 -18.94 -26.75
C ILE A 403 24.94 -19.24 -27.58
N THR A 404 25.10 -20.00 -28.66
CA THR A 404 24.04 -20.53 -29.49
C THR A 404 23.67 -21.93 -29.02
N PRO A 405 22.36 -22.25 -28.88
CA PRO A 405 21.90 -23.57 -28.45
C PRO A 405 22.31 -24.70 -29.39
#